data_AF-A0A4Q9EG25-F1
#
_entry.id   AF-A0A4Q9EG25-F1
#
_cell.length_a   1.000
_cell.length_b   1.000
_cell.length_c   1.000
_cell.angle_alpha   90.00
_cell.angle_beta   90.00
_cell.angle_gamma   90.00
#
_symmetry.space_group_name_H-M   'P 1'
#
loop_
_entity.id
_entity.type
_entity.pdbx_description
1 polymer ?
#
loop_
_entity_poly.entity_id
_entity_poly.type
_entity_poly.pdbx_seq_one_letter_code
_entity_poly.pdbx_strand_id
1 'polypeptide(L)'
;MNEFTRIFNELGITKTELTTLLNAPRNTIFNYLNGSVTNMPASAVTLITLLAFIKQHHPRAFEEWGEIARYNKNQEKRDGNTLSLFDIISDEVLLQGIVRHGELRGFIK
;
A
#
# COMPACT_ATOMS: atom_id res chain seq x y z
N MET A 1 -3.85 14.77 -18.36
CA MET A 1 -3.82 13.78 -17.26
C MET A 1 -2.61 14.09 -16.41
N ASN A 2 -2.74 14.17 -15.08
CA ASN A 2 -1.58 14.46 -14.22
C ASN A 2 -0.70 13.21 -14.05
N GLU A 3 0.54 13.41 -13.61
CA GLU A 3 1.55 12.35 -13.47
C GLU A 3 1.13 11.25 -12.50
N PHE A 4 0.50 11.62 -11.39
CA PHE A 4 -0.03 10.68 -10.42
C PHE A 4 -1.08 9.75 -11.06
N THR A 5 -2.01 10.29 -11.85
CA THR A 5 -3.03 9.51 -12.56
C THR A 5 -2.42 8.62 -13.64
N ARG A 6 -1.37 9.09 -14.34
CA ARG A 6 -0.65 8.28 -15.33
C ARG A 6 -0.06 7.02 -14.67
N ILE A 7 0.72 7.20 -13.60
CA ILE A 7 1.37 6.09 -12.87
C ILE A 7 0.32 5.16 -12.25
N PHE A 8 -0.78 5.70 -11.71
CA PHE A 8 -1.89 4.90 -11.20
C PHE A 8 -2.46 3.94 -12.26
N ASN A 9 -2.64 4.41 -13.49
CA ASN A 9 -3.17 3.57 -14.56
C ASN A 9 -2.19 2.45 -14.93
N GLU A 10 -0.88 2.70 -14.87
CA GLU A 10 0.18 1.71 -15.12
C GLU A 10 0.25 0.66 -14.01
N LEU A 11 -0.09 1.03 -12.77
CA LEU A 11 -0.13 0.09 -11.65
C LEU A 11 -1.19 -1.00 -11.83
N GLY A 12 -2.25 -0.81 -12.61
CA GLY A 12 -3.28 -1.85 -12.81
C GLY A 12 -3.93 -2.34 -11.50
N ILE A 13 -4.10 -1.44 -10.52
CA ILE A 13 -4.74 -1.71 -9.22
C ILE A 13 -6.04 -0.91 -9.08
N THR A 14 -6.87 -1.27 -8.11
CA THR A 14 -8.10 -0.51 -7.85
C THR A 14 -7.81 0.79 -7.08
N LYS A 15 -8.71 1.79 -7.18
CA LYS A 15 -8.60 3.02 -6.36
C LYS A 15 -8.59 2.70 -4.87
N THR A 16 -9.40 1.73 -4.44
CA THR A 16 -9.44 1.27 -3.04
C THR A 16 -8.11 0.68 -2.62
N GLU A 17 -7.50 -0.13 -3.47
CA GLU A 17 -6.18 -0.72 -3.21
C GLU A 17 -5.10 0.35 -3.08
N LEU A 18 -5.09 1.35 -3.97
CA LEU A 18 -4.17 2.49 -3.85
C LEU A 18 -4.34 3.25 -2.52
N THR A 19 -5.58 3.46 -2.05
CA THR A 19 -5.81 4.10 -0.74
C THR A 19 -5.24 3.30 0.42
N THR A 20 -5.20 1.97 0.30
CA THR A 20 -4.62 1.08 1.30
C THR A 20 -3.10 1.10 1.21
N LEU A 21 -2.52 0.89 0.02
CA LEU A 21 -1.08 0.85 -0.21
C LEU A 21 -0.35 2.15 0.17
N LEU A 22 -1.00 3.30 0.03
CA LEU A 22 -0.46 4.60 0.42
C LEU A 22 -0.84 5.03 1.84
N ASN A 23 -1.62 4.22 2.55
CA ASN A 23 -2.29 4.58 3.81
C ASN A 23 -2.87 6.01 3.80
N ALA A 24 -3.61 6.35 2.74
CA ALA A 24 -4.07 7.70 2.48
C ALA A 24 -5.60 7.77 2.53
N PRO A 25 -6.18 8.90 3.00
CA PRO A 25 -7.63 9.10 2.99
C PRO A 25 -8.19 8.93 1.57
N ARG A 26 -9.34 8.25 1.47
CA ARG A 26 -10.01 8.00 0.18
C ARG A 26 -10.23 9.29 -0.60
N ASN A 27 -10.66 10.34 0.09
CA ASN A 27 -10.94 11.64 -0.53
C ASN A 27 -9.68 12.26 -1.15
N THR A 28 -8.54 12.15 -0.48
CA THR A 28 -7.24 12.63 -0.98
C THR A 28 -6.87 11.93 -2.29
N ILE A 29 -6.89 10.60 -2.31
CA ILE A 29 -6.58 9.83 -3.52
C ILE A 29 -7.56 10.16 -4.66
N PHE A 30 -8.84 10.32 -4.34
CA PHE A 30 -9.86 10.61 -5.36
C PHE A 30 -9.66 12.02 -5.96
N ASN A 31 -9.33 13.01 -5.13
CA ASN A 31 -8.99 14.35 -5.59
C ASN A 31 -7.74 14.36 -6.47
N TYR A 32 -6.72 13.55 -6.14
CA TYR A 32 -5.52 13.40 -6.95
C TYR A 32 -5.84 12.79 -8.32
N LEU A 33 -6.65 11.72 -8.35
CA LEU A 33 -7.00 11.03 -9.59
C LEU A 33 -7.93 11.84 -10.50
N ASN A 34 -8.86 12.59 -9.93
CA ASN A 34 -9.81 13.42 -10.68
C ASN A 34 -9.21 14.74 -11.20
N GLY A 35 -7.95 15.04 -10.83
CA GLY A 35 -7.30 16.29 -11.24
C GLY A 35 -7.81 17.54 -10.49
N SER A 36 -8.53 17.36 -9.38
CA SER A 36 -9.01 18.46 -8.53
C SER A 36 -7.88 19.15 -7.76
N VAL A 37 -6.69 18.54 -7.72
CA VAL A 37 -5.48 19.12 -7.11
C VAL A 37 -4.58 19.67 -8.20
N THR A 38 -4.51 20.99 -8.28
CA THR A 38 -3.77 21.73 -9.32
C THR A 38 -2.26 21.61 -9.14
N ASN A 39 -1.79 21.62 -7.89
CA ASN A 39 -0.38 21.44 -7.52
C ASN A 39 -0.23 20.16 -6.72
N MET A 40 0.08 19.06 -7.40
CA MET A 40 0.28 17.76 -6.74
C MET A 40 1.50 17.83 -5.80
N PRO A 41 1.38 17.38 -4.54
CA PRO A 41 2.55 17.28 -3.68
C PRO A 41 3.61 16.37 -4.30
N ALA A 42 4.86 16.83 -4.31
CA ALA A 42 5.98 16.03 -4.84
C ALA A 42 6.08 14.68 -4.12
N SER A 43 5.83 14.65 -2.81
CA SER A 43 5.79 13.42 -2.01
C SER A 43 4.76 12.41 -2.52
N ALA A 44 3.56 12.85 -2.95
CA ALA A 44 2.54 11.96 -3.48
C ALA A 44 2.99 11.33 -4.80
N VAL A 45 3.61 12.11 -5.69
CA VAL A 45 4.17 11.62 -6.95
C VAL A 45 5.33 10.66 -6.71
N THR A 46 6.24 10.98 -5.78
CA THR A 46 7.35 10.11 -5.40
C THR A 46 6.86 8.78 -4.84
N LEU A 47 5.86 8.79 -3.94
CA LEU A 47 5.34 7.56 -3.33
C LEU A 47 4.64 6.66 -4.34
N ILE A 48 3.82 7.19 -5.25
CA ILE A 48 3.19 6.36 -6.28
C ILE A 48 4.22 5.86 -7.30
N THR A 49 5.25 6.64 -7.61
CA THR A 49 6.37 6.22 -8.45
C THR A 49 7.14 5.08 -7.80
N LEU A 50 7.42 5.17 -6.48
CA LEU A 50 8.06 4.10 -5.73
C LEU A 50 7.22 2.83 -5.75
N LEU A 51 5.89 2.92 -5.54
CA LEU A 51 5.01 1.76 -5.65
C LEU A 51 5.07 1.11 -7.05
N ALA A 52 5.08 1.91 -8.12
CA ALA A 52 5.22 1.41 -9.48
C ALA A 52 6.57 0.73 -9.71
N PHE A 53 7.66 1.34 -9.24
CA PHE A 53 9.00 0.77 -9.28
C PHE A 53 9.05 -0.58 -8.54
N ILE A 54 8.54 -0.65 -7.30
CA ILE A 54 8.50 -1.89 -6.52
C ILE A 54 7.66 -2.94 -7.25
N LYS A 55 6.49 -2.60 -7.78
CA LYS A 55 5.65 -3.54 -8.53
C LYS A 55 6.37 -4.12 -9.75
N GLN A 56 7.08 -3.27 -10.49
CA GLN A 56 7.77 -3.67 -11.73
C GLN A 56 9.03 -4.50 -11.46
N HIS A 57 9.83 -4.12 -10.47
CA HIS A 57 11.16 -4.70 -10.25
C HIS A 57 11.20 -5.72 -9.10
N HIS A 58 10.30 -5.59 -8.14
CA HIS A 58 10.25 -6.39 -6.92
C HIS A 58 8.79 -6.81 -6.58
N PRO A 59 8.11 -7.58 -7.46
CA PRO A 59 6.69 -7.89 -7.32
C PRO A 59 6.35 -8.57 -5.98
N ARG A 60 7.29 -9.31 -5.39
CA ARG A 60 7.13 -9.91 -4.05
C ARG A 60 7.05 -8.85 -2.95
N ALA A 61 7.97 -7.89 -2.95
CA ALA A 61 7.94 -6.80 -1.99
C ALA A 61 6.66 -5.95 -2.14
N PHE A 62 6.10 -5.87 -3.34
CA PHE A 62 4.79 -5.25 -3.56
C PHE A 62 3.65 -6.05 -2.92
N GLU A 63 3.63 -7.37 -3.09
CA GLU A 63 2.65 -8.27 -2.45
C GLU A 63 2.73 -8.16 -0.91
N GLU A 64 3.92 -8.28 -0.34
CA GLU A 64 4.19 -8.18 1.10
C GLU A 64 3.79 -6.82 1.67
N TRP A 65 4.13 -5.73 0.96
CA TRP A 65 3.69 -4.39 1.34
C TRP A 65 2.16 -4.27 1.34
N GLY A 66 1.48 -4.91 0.39
CA GLY A 66 0.03 -4.98 0.35
C GLY A 66 -0.59 -5.61 1.60
N GLU A 67 0.01 -6.68 2.11
CA GLU A 67 -0.45 -7.33 3.35
C GLU A 67 -0.24 -6.44 4.58
N ILE A 68 0.96 -5.87 4.72
CA ILE A 68 1.30 -4.95 5.81
C ILE A 68 0.36 -3.74 5.81
N ALA A 69 0.12 -3.14 4.64
CA ALA A 69 -0.76 -1.99 4.50
C ALA A 69 -2.23 -2.32 4.82
N ARG A 70 -2.73 -3.50 4.41
CA ARG A 70 -4.08 -3.98 4.77
C ARG A 70 -4.23 -4.19 6.26
N TYR A 71 -3.23 -4.82 6.87
CA TYR A 71 -3.19 -5.06 8.31
C TYR A 71 -3.27 -3.75 9.09
N ASN A 72 -2.38 -2.79 8.79
CA ASN A 72 -2.34 -1.49 9.47
C ASN A 72 -3.68 -0.75 9.38
N LYS A 73 -4.30 -0.72 8.19
CA LYS A 73 -5.60 -0.06 7.97
C LYS A 73 -6.75 -0.69 8.76
N ASN A 74 -6.69 -1.99 9.05
CA ASN A 74 -7.70 -2.67 9.85
C ASN A 74 -7.50 -2.41 11.35
N GLN A 75 -6.26 -2.19 11.79
CA GLN A 75 -5.96 -1.91 13.20
C GLN A 75 -6.26 -0.46 13.60
N GLU A 76 -6.00 0.52 12.72
CA GLU A 76 -6.43 1.92 12.95
C GLU A 76 -7.93 2.03 13.27
N LYS A 77 -8.75 1.13 12.70
CA LYS A 77 -10.21 1.08 12.94
C LYS A 77 -10.61 0.40 14.24
N ARG A 78 -9.74 -0.42 14.83
CA ARG A 78 -10.05 -1.20 16.04
C ARG A 78 -9.73 -0.42 17.31
N ASP A 79 -8.58 0.25 17.34
CA ASP A 79 -7.99 0.61 18.65
C ASP A 79 -7.86 2.11 18.89
N GLY A 80 -8.02 2.97 17.89
CA GLY A 80 -7.90 4.44 18.03
C GLY A 80 -6.54 4.95 18.51
N ASN A 81 -5.59 4.05 18.80
CA ASN A 81 -4.23 4.30 19.24
C ASN A 81 -3.21 3.98 18.14
N THR A 82 -2.05 4.64 18.20
CA THR A 82 -0.92 4.37 17.29
C THR A 82 -0.25 3.05 17.68
N LEU A 83 -0.36 2.04 16.83
CA LEU A 83 0.39 0.78 16.99
C LEU A 83 1.88 1.03 16.86
N SER A 84 2.67 0.40 17.73
CA SER A 84 4.12 0.34 17.55
C SER A 84 4.48 -0.71 16.51
N LEU A 85 5.70 -0.61 15.96
CA LEU A 85 6.23 -1.65 15.07
C LEU A 85 6.29 -3.02 15.76
N PHE A 86 6.49 -3.06 17.09
CA PHE A 86 6.52 -4.30 17.86
C PHE A 86 5.17 -5.00 17.91
N ASP A 87 4.08 -4.23 18.02
CA ASP A 87 2.72 -4.77 18.00
C ASP A 87 2.40 -5.38 16.64
N ILE A 88 2.86 -4.74 15.56
CA ILE A 88 2.66 -5.21 14.18
C ILE A 88 3.42 -6.51 13.92
N ILE A 89 4.71 -6.57 14.25
CA ILE A 89 5.54 -7.77 13.99
C ILE A 89 5.20 -8.95 14.91
N SER A 90 4.49 -8.71 16.00
CA SER A 90 4.03 -9.76 16.93
C SER A 90 2.63 -10.27 16.60
N ASP A 91 1.96 -9.69 15.60
CA ASP A 91 0.61 -10.09 15.23
C ASP A 91 0.61 -11.40 14.43
N GLU A 92 -0.02 -12.42 15.01
CA GLU A 92 -0.05 -13.76 14.47
C GLU A 92 -0.73 -13.83 13.10
N VAL A 93 -1.76 -13.02 12.83
CA VAL A 93 -2.48 -13.04 11.54
C VAL A 93 -1.60 -12.48 10.43
N LEU A 94 -0.90 -11.37 10.70
CA LEU A 94 0.07 -10.80 9.75
C LEU A 94 1.21 -11.79 9.49
N LEU A 95 1.78 -12.36 10.56
CA LEU A 95 2.86 -13.35 10.46
C LEU A 95 2.43 -14.59 9.68
N GLN A 96 1.23 -15.13 9.94
CA GLN A 96 0.67 -16.27 9.19
C GLN A 96 0.47 -15.92 7.71
N GLY A 97 0.02 -14.70 7.39
CA GLY A 97 -0.11 -14.24 6.01
C GLY A 97 1.24 -14.21 5.29
N ILE A 98 2.27 -13.63 5.93
CA ILE A 98 3.63 -13.59 5.42
C ILE A 98 4.21 -15.00 5.26
N VAL A 99 4.05 -15.87 6.26
CA VAL A 99 4.53 -17.25 6.22
C VAL A 99 3.85 -18.05 5.12
N ARG A 100 2.52 -17.98 4.99
CA ARG A 100 1.77 -18.65 3.92
C ARG A 100 2.24 -18.22 2.53
N HIS A 101 2.51 -16.92 2.34
CA HIS A 101 3.10 -16.43 1.10
C HIS A 101 4.51 -16.99 0.88
N GLY A 102 5.32 -17.08 1.94
CA GLY A 102 6.63 -17.72 1.93
C GLY A 102 6.59 -19.21 1.55
N GLU A 103 5.65 -19.97 2.11
CA GLU A 103 5.44 -21.40 1.85
C GLU A 103 4.96 -21.67 0.42
N LEU A 104 3.92 -20.94 -0.04
CA LEU A 104 3.40 -21.05 -1.42
C LEU A 104 4.47 -20.80 -2.49
N ARG A 105 5.53 -20.08 -2.13
CA ARG A 105 6.63 -19.70 -3.01
C ARG A 105 7.94 -20.44 -2.71
N GLY A 106 7.95 -21.32 -1.70
CA GLY A 106 9.10 -22.18 -1.34
C GLY A 106 10.25 -21.49 -0.61
N PHE A 107 10.04 -20.33 0.01
CA PHE A 107 11.06 -19.67 0.85
C PHE A 107 11.10 -20.20 2.28
N ILE A 108 9.96 -20.68 2.75
CA ILE A 108 9.80 -21.30 4.06
C ILE A 108 9.41 -22.75 3.79
N LYS A 109 10.10 -23.67 4.47
CA LYS A 109 9.91 -25.12 4.35
C LYS A 109 9.08 -25.65 5.50
#